data_AF-A0A938SSC1-F1
#
_entry.id   AF-A0A938SSC1-F1
#
_cell.length_a   1.000
_cell.length_b   1.000
_cell.length_c   1.000
_cell.angle_alpha   90.00
_cell.angle_beta   90.00
_cell.angle_gamma   90.00
#
_symmetry.space_group_name_H-M   'P 1'
#
loop_
_entity.id
_entity.type
_entity.pdbx_description
1 polymer ?
#
loop_
_entity_poly.entity_id
_entity_poly.type
_entity_poly.pdbx_seq_one_letter_code
_entity_poly.pdbx_strand_id
1 'polypeptide(L)'
;MTTLRVAVRQYLSLRRGLGFKLHDVGKVLPKFVTFMEHHHASVITTRLALDWARQSSAVQPAEWARRLSIVRGFARHRSATDPRTEVPPDGLLPYRPKRARPYLYSDEEIRRLLGAALKLPDQGGLRPWTYHCLFGLLSV
;
A
#
# COMPACT_ATOMS: atom_id res chain seq x y z
N MET A 1 21.23 -22.72 1.87
CA MET A 1 20.26 -21.80 1.21
C MET A 1 19.45 -21.08 2.28
N THR A 2 19.33 -19.75 2.23
CA THR A 2 18.48 -18.98 3.16
C THR A 2 17.01 -19.21 2.86
N THR A 3 16.20 -19.45 3.88
CA THR A 3 14.74 -19.60 3.73
C THR A 3 14.08 -18.29 3.29
N LEU A 4 12.90 -18.36 2.67
CA LEU A 4 12.15 -17.17 2.24
C LEU A 4 11.87 -16.22 3.41
N ARG A 5 11.59 -16.75 4.61
CA ARG A 5 11.35 -15.97 5.83
C ARG A 5 12.58 -15.18 6.26
N VAL A 6 13.76 -15.79 6.21
CA VAL A 6 15.03 -15.10 6.50
C VAL A 6 15.34 -14.06 5.42
N ALA A 7 15.16 -14.42 4.15
CA ALA A 7 15.40 -13.52 3.03
C ALA A 7 14.50 -12.26 3.08
N VAL A 8 13.23 -12.40 3.45
CA VAL A 8 12.32 -11.25 3.65
C VAL A 8 12.81 -10.34 4.79
N ARG A 9 13.25 -10.91 5.91
CA ARG A 9 13.79 -10.11 7.04
C ARG A 9 15.03 -9.33 6.63
N GLN A 10 15.96 -9.98 5.93
CA GLN A 10 17.18 -9.35 5.41
C GLN A 10 16.84 -8.22 4.43
N TYR A 11 15.94 -8.48 3.48
CA TYR A 11 15.48 -7.49 2.51
C TYR A 11 14.84 -6.26 3.19
N LEU A 12 13.94 -6.48 4.16
CA LEU A 12 13.28 -5.39 4.89
C LEU A 12 14.27 -4.60 5.75
N SER A 13 15.23 -5.28 6.40
CA SER A 13 16.28 -4.63 7.19
C SER A 13 17.17 -3.76 6.30
N LEU A 14 17.66 -4.31 5.18
CA LEU A 14 18.46 -3.57 4.21
C LEU A 14 17.74 -2.32 3.70
N ARG A 15 16.50 -2.48 3.21
CA ARG A 15 15.74 -1.34 2.67
C ARG A 15 15.42 -0.28 3.72
N ARG A 16 15.19 -0.67 4.98
CA ARG A 16 15.00 0.27 6.09
C ARG A 16 16.29 1.00 6.46
N GLY A 17 17.43 0.32 6.41
CA GLY A 17 18.75 0.94 6.57
C GLY A 17 19.03 2.01 5.52
N LEU A 18 18.47 1.86 4.31
CA LEU A 18 18.51 2.86 3.24
C LEU A 18 17.44 3.97 3.37
N GLY A 19 16.75 4.07 4.50
CA GLY A 19 15.76 5.13 4.77
C GLY A 19 14.32 4.83 4.33
N PHE A 20 14.04 3.70 3.67
CA PHE A 20 12.67 3.34 3.30
C PHE A 20 11.88 2.84 4.51
N LYS A 21 10.70 3.41 4.78
CA LYS A 21 9.87 2.97 5.92
C LYS A 21 9.27 1.58 5.73
N LEU A 22 8.79 1.27 4.52
CA LEU A 22 8.23 -0.03 4.13
C LEU A 22 7.17 -0.60 5.10
N HIS A 23 6.31 0.24 5.68
CA HIS A 23 5.29 -0.19 6.63
C HIS A 23 4.36 -1.26 6.03
N ASP A 24 3.80 -0.99 4.86
CA ASP A 24 2.88 -1.92 4.20
C ASP A 24 3.59 -3.16 3.67
N VAL A 25 4.74 -2.98 3.02
CA VAL A 25 5.57 -4.08 2.49
C VAL A 25 5.97 -5.03 3.63
N GLY A 26 6.28 -4.49 4.80
CA GLY A 26 6.61 -5.26 6.00
C GLY A 26 5.45 -6.05 6.60
N LYS A 27 4.20 -5.67 6.32
CA LYS A 27 3.01 -6.46 6.69
C LYS A 27 2.64 -7.49 5.61
N VAL A 28 2.86 -7.13 4.35
CA VAL A 28 2.41 -7.88 3.18
C VAL A 28 3.35 -9.05 2.84
N LEU A 29 4.68 -8.83 2.84
CA LEU A 29 5.64 -9.89 2.51
C LEU A 29 5.63 -11.09 3.49
N PRO A 30 5.50 -10.91 4.81
CA PRO A 30 5.38 -12.05 5.72
C PRO A 30 4.15 -12.93 5.42
N LYS A 31 3.02 -12.31 5.04
CA LYS A 31 1.81 -13.05 4.63
C LYS A 31 2.05 -13.84 3.33
N PHE A 32 2.78 -13.26 2.39
CA PHE A 32 3.21 -13.97 1.18
C PHE A 32 4.11 -15.17 1.52
N VAL A 33 5.07 -15.00 2.43
CA VAL A 33 5.95 -16.10 2.85
C VAL A 33 5.14 -17.21 3.53
N THR A 34 4.21 -16.90 4.41
CA THR A 34 3.33 -17.90 5.03
C THR A 34 2.52 -18.66 3.96
N PHE A 35 2.02 -17.97 2.93
CA PHE A 35 1.37 -18.63 1.79
C PHE A 35 2.34 -19.58 1.05
N MET A 36 3.56 -19.13 0.75
CA MET A 36 4.57 -19.97 0.09
C MET A 36 4.91 -21.22 0.92
N GLU A 37 5.03 -21.08 2.24
CA GLU A 37 5.27 -22.18 3.17
C GLU A 37 4.11 -23.18 3.18
N HIS A 38 2.86 -22.73 3.18
CA HIS A 38 1.68 -23.61 3.05
C HIS A 38 1.62 -24.38 1.72
N HIS A 39 2.16 -23.79 0.65
CA HIS A 39 2.28 -24.44 -0.65
C HIS A 39 3.58 -25.26 -0.79
N HIS A 40 4.36 -25.42 0.28
CA HIS A 40 5.67 -26.09 0.29
C HIS A 40 6.64 -25.55 -0.78
N ALA A 41 6.49 -24.27 -1.15
CA ALA A 41 7.26 -23.64 -2.21
C ALA A 41 8.45 -22.88 -1.62
N SER A 42 9.66 -23.30 -2.01
CA SER A 42 10.92 -22.65 -1.59
C SER A 42 11.39 -21.56 -2.56
N VAL A 43 10.83 -21.53 -3.77
CA VAL A 43 11.19 -20.62 -4.86
C VAL A 43 9.95 -19.84 -5.31
N ILE A 44 10.10 -18.53 -5.51
CA ILE A 44 9.01 -17.68 -6.00
C ILE A 44 8.80 -17.98 -7.48
N THR A 45 7.57 -18.32 -7.84
CA THR A 45 7.13 -18.45 -9.24
C THR A 45 6.06 -17.41 -9.54
N THR A 46 5.94 -17.06 -10.83
CA THR A 46 4.92 -16.12 -11.32
C THR A 46 3.51 -16.59 -10.97
N ARG A 47 3.26 -17.90 -11.13
CA ARG A 47 1.97 -18.53 -10.81
C ARG A 47 1.60 -18.35 -9.34
N LEU A 48 2.50 -18.72 -8.42
CA LEU A 48 2.24 -18.62 -6.98
C LEU A 48 2.09 -17.16 -6.53
N ALA A 49 2.86 -16.24 -7.12
CA ALA A 49 2.71 -14.81 -6.85
C ALA A 49 1.33 -14.28 -7.29
N LEU A 50 0.82 -14.74 -8.43
CA LEU A 50 -0.52 -14.38 -8.92
C LEU A 50 -1.65 -14.98 -8.10
N ASP A 51 -1.52 -16.24 -7.71
CA ASP A 51 -2.53 -16.95 -6.90
C ASP A 51 -2.66 -16.27 -5.54
N TRP A 52 -1.52 -15.95 -4.91
CA TRP A 52 -1.54 -15.21 -3.66
C TRP A 52 -2.09 -13.79 -3.80
N ALA A 53 -1.70 -13.05 -4.84
CA ALA A 53 -2.18 -11.69 -5.06
C ALA A 53 -3.71 -11.63 -5.21
N ARG A 54 -4.31 -12.65 -5.85
CA ARG A 54 -5.75 -12.78 -6.11
C ARG A 54 -6.55 -13.47 -4.99
N GLN A 55 -5.89 -13.96 -3.94
CA GLN A 55 -6.53 -14.73 -2.86
C GLN A 55 -7.67 -13.96 -2.15
N SER A 56 -7.60 -12.63 -2.12
CA SER A 56 -8.67 -11.79 -1.57
C SER A 56 -9.63 -11.41 -2.69
N SER A 57 -10.75 -12.10 -2.83
CA SER A 57 -11.72 -11.86 -3.92
C SER A 57 -12.54 -10.58 -3.75
N ALA A 58 -12.69 -10.07 -2.52
CA ALA A 58 -13.53 -8.91 -2.18
C ALA A 58 -12.80 -7.55 -2.24
N VAL A 59 -11.63 -7.46 -2.87
CA VAL A 59 -10.86 -6.20 -2.93
C VAL A 59 -10.83 -5.61 -4.33
N GLN A 60 -10.58 -4.30 -4.41
CA GLN A 60 -10.41 -3.60 -5.68
C GLN A 60 -9.22 -4.19 -6.47
N PRO A 61 -9.27 -4.24 -7.82
CA PRO A 61 -8.15 -4.69 -8.66
C PRO A 61 -6.81 -3.97 -8.37
N ALA A 62 -6.90 -2.73 -7.87
CA ALA A 62 -5.78 -1.95 -7.36
C ALA A 62 -4.94 -2.70 -6.31
N GLU A 63 -5.61 -3.40 -5.40
CA GLU A 63 -4.97 -4.10 -4.29
C GLU A 63 -4.24 -5.35 -4.80
N TRP A 64 -4.81 -6.08 -5.77
CA TRP A 64 -4.11 -7.20 -6.39
C TRP A 64 -2.84 -6.74 -7.10
N ALA A 65 -2.92 -5.66 -7.88
CA ALA A 65 -1.77 -5.07 -8.56
C ALA A 65 -0.70 -4.57 -7.56
N ARG A 66 -1.13 -3.95 -6.46
CA ARG A 66 -0.25 -3.49 -5.38
C ARG A 66 0.48 -4.65 -4.72
N ARG A 67 -0.24 -5.70 -4.33
CA ARG A 67 0.31 -6.93 -3.73
C ARG A 67 1.34 -7.58 -4.65
N LEU A 68 1.01 -7.74 -5.93
CA LEU A 68 1.93 -8.32 -6.91
C LEU A 68 3.18 -7.46 -7.10
N SER A 69 3.04 -6.13 -7.11
CA SER A 69 4.19 -5.20 -7.21
C SER A 69 5.13 -5.29 -6.01
N ILE A 70 4.59 -5.50 -4.80
CA ILE A 70 5.38 -5.74 -3.59
C ILE A 70 6.19 -7.04 -3.72
N VAL A 71 5.54 -8.13 -4.16
CA VAL A 71 6.21 -9.42 -4.39
C VAL A 71 7.27 -9.30 -5.46
N ARG A 72 6.99 -8.59 -6.57
CA ARG A 72 7.95 -8.35 -7.66
C ARG A 72 9.21 -7.63 -7.16
N GLY A 73 9.06 -6.61 -6.32
CA GLY A 73 10.20 -5.90 -5.74
C GLY A 73 11.09 -6.81 -4.89
N PHE A 74 10.49 -7.69 -4.08
CA PHE A 74 11.24 -8.68 -3.32
C PHE A 74 11.88 -9.76 -4.21
N ALA A 75 11.13 -10.29 -5.19
CA ALA A 75 11.62 -11.29 -6.13
C ALA A 75 12.84 -10.80 -6.91
N ARG A 76 12.85 -9.54 -7.34
CA ARG A 76 14.00 -8.91 -8.03
C ARG A 76 15.24 -8.82 -7.14
N HIS A 77 15.08 -8.56 -5.85
CA HIS A 77 16.19 -8.62 -4.91
C HIS A 77 16.66 -10.06 -4.70
N ARG A 78 15.72 -11.00 -4.58
CA ARG A 78 16.02 -12.41 -4.33
C ARG A 78 16.69 -13.09 -5.52
N SER A 79 16.34 -12.74 -6.76
CA SER A 79 16.91 -13.32 -7.98
C SER A 79 18.43 -13.08 -8.10
N ALA A 80 18.95 -12.03 -7.45
CA ALA A 80 20.39 -11.78 -7.37
C ALA A 80 21.15 -12.82 -6.52
N THR A 81 20.46 -13.54 -5.63
CA THR A 81 21.06 -14.54 -4.73
C THR A 81 20.54 -15.96 -4.95
N ASP A 82 19.34 -16.12 -5.52
CA ASP A 82 18.75 -17.41 -5.89
C ASP A 82 18.18 -17.31 -7.33
N PRO A 83 18.96 -17.70 -8.35
CA PRO A 83 18.59 -17.57 -9.77
C PRO A 83 17.33 -18.30 -10.19
N ARG A 84 16.85 -19.28 -9.39
CA ARG A 84 15.60 -20.01 -9.65
C ARG A 84 14.37 -19.14 -9.41
N THR A 85 14.53 -18.02 -8.70
CA THR A 85 13.45 -17.09 -8.38
C THR A 85 12.96 -16.40 -9.64
N GLU A 86 11.71 -16.63 -10.01
CA GLU A 86 11.06 -15.87 -11.05
C GLU A 86 10.63 -14.50 -10.52
N VAL A 87 10.87 -13.47 -11.33
CA VAL A 87 10.34 -12.13 -11.10
C VAL A 87 9.05 -12.01 -11.90
N PRO A 88 7.86 -11.90 -11.25
CA PRO A 88 6.60 -11.81 -11.97
C PRO A 88 6.62 -10.65 -12.98
N PRO A 89 6.34 -10.89 -14.27
CA PRO A 89 6.30 -9.83 -15.28
C PRO A 89 5.40 -8.65 -14.90
N ASP A 90 5.70 -7.49 -15.49
CA ASP A 90 4.80 -6.35 -15.47
C ASP A 90 3.57 -6.64 -16.36
N GLY A 91 2.43 -6.00 -16.06
CA GLY A 91 1.20 -6.14 -16.86
C GLY A 91 0.31 -7.35 -16.54
N LEU A 92 0.72 -8.30 -15.68
CA LEU A 92 -0.10 -9.46 -15.32
C LEU A 92 -1.42 -9.11 -14.59
N LEU A 93 -1.40 -8.02 -13.80
CA LEU A 93 -2.57 -7.47 -13.12
C LEU A 93 -2.60 -5.97 -13.43
N PRO A 94 -3.12 -5.57 -14.59
CA PRO A 94 -3.10 -4.18 -15.00
C PRO A 94 -4.06 -3.39 -14.12
N TYR A 95 -3.52 -2.46 -13.35
CA TYR A 95 -4.31 -1.43 -12.69
C TYR A 95 -3.72 -0.07 -13.02
N ARG A 96 -4.56 0.80 -13.57
CA ARG A 96 -4.24 2.21 -13.76
C ARG A 96 -5.10 2.99 -12.77
N PRO A 97 -4.52 3.63 -11.73
CA PRO A 97 -5.30 4.51 -10.87
C PRO A 97 -5.93 5.58 -11.75
N LYS A 98 -7.24 5.77 -11.64
CA LYS A 98 -7.89 6.90 -12.30
C LYS A 98 -7.32 8.16 -11.66
N ARG A 99 -6.95 9.14 -12.48
CA ARG A 99 -6.58 10.47 -11.99
C ARG A 99 -7.74 10.97 -11.11
N ALA A 100 -7.44 11.31 -9.86
CA ALA A 100 -8.42 11.95 -9.00
C ALA A 100 -8.93 13.19 -9.73
N ARG A 101 -10.25 13.31 -9.86
CA ARG A 101 -10.87 14.55 -10.35
C ARG A 101 -11.10 15.41 -9.13
N PRO A 102 -10.29 16.45 -8.88
CA PRO A 102 -10.49 17.30 -7.73
C PRO A 102 -11.86 17.95 -7.84
N TYR A 103 -12.60 17.96 -6.74
CA TYR A 103 -13.80 18.78 -6.63
C TYR A 103 -13.36 20.19 -6.26
N LEU A 104 -13.61 21.16 -7.15
CA LEU A 104 -13.33 22.56 -6.87
C LEU A 104 -14.53 23.15 -6.15
N TYR A 105 -14.33 23.56 -4.91
CA TYR A 105 -15.35 24.23 -4.12
C TYR A 105 -15.57 25.65 -4.64
N SER A 106 -16.83 26.03 -4.81
CA SER A 106 -17.23 27.43 -4.99
C SER A 106 -17.12 28.18 -3.66
N ASP A 107 -17.01 29.52 -3.74
CA ASP A 107 -17.02 30.38 -2.55
C ASP A 107 -18.22 30.10 -1.63
N GLU A 108 -19.38 29.80 -2.21
CA GLU A 108 -20.59 29.49 -1.46
C GLU A 108 -20.49 28.16 -0.72
N GLU A 109 -19.89 27.14 -1.33
CA GLU A 109 -19.63 25.89 -0.64
C GLU A 109 -18.56 26.02 0.44
N ILE A 110 -17.55 26.87 0.23
CA ILE A 110 -16.57 27.21 1.26
C ILE A 110 -17.26 27.86 2.45
N ARG A 111 -18.10 28.89 2.23
CA ARG A 111 -18.87 29.54 3.32
C ARG A 111 -19.76 28.54 4.07
N ARG A 112 -20.45 27.65 3.34
CA ARG A 112 -21.26 26.58 3.95
C ARG A 112 -20.41 25.61 4.77
N LEU A 113 -19.23 25.23 4.29
CA LEU A 113 -18.29 24.37 5.02
C LEU A 113 -17.78 25.05 6.30
N LEU A 114 -17.41 26.32 6.21
CA LEU A 114 -16.96 27.14 7.34
C LEU A 114 -18.07 27.29 8.40
N GLY A 115 -19.31 27.52 7.97
CA GLY A 115 -20.48 27.56 8.85
C GLY A 115 -20.80 26.20 9.48
N ALA A 116 -20.60 25.11 8.74
CA ALA A 116 -20.79 23.75 9.27
C ALA A 116 -19.70 23.37 10.30
N ALA A 117 -18.47 23.82 10.11
CA ALA A 117 -17.37 23.59 11.06
C ALA A 117 -17.70 24.16 12.45
N LEU A 118 -18.35 25.32 12.52
CA LEU A 118 -18.80 25.94 13.77
C LEU A 118 -19.91 25.16 14.51
N LYS A 119 -20.58 24.22 13.82
CA LYS A 119 -21.65 23.38 14.40
C LYS A 119 -21.13 22.02 14.87
N LEU A 120 -19.82 21.77 14.80
CA LEU A 120 -19.24 20.52 15.29
C LEU A 120 -19.46 20.38 16.81
N PRO A 121 -19.65 19.15 17.31
CA PRO A 121 -19.84 18.93 18.74
C PRO A 121 -18.63 19.45 19.52
N ASP A 122 -18.89 20.39 20.40
CA ASP A 122 -17.90 20.89 21.34
C ASP A 122 -17.81 19.91 22.52
N GLN A 123 -16.87 18.97 22.43
CA GLN A 123 -16.53 18.10 23.55
C GLN A 123 -15.50 18.78 24.47
N GLY A 124 -15.77 20.03 24.85
CA GLY A 124 -14.99 20.81 25.82
C GLY A 124 -13.70 21.43 25.27
N GLY A 125 -13.65 21.84 24.00
CA GLY A 125 -12.44 22.40 23.39
C GLY A 125 -12.66 23.22 22.12
N LEU A 126 -11.57 23.68 21.53
CA LEU A 126 -11.59 24.62 20.39
C LEU A 126 -11.96 23.98 19.05
N ARG A 127 -12.52 22.77 19.04
CA ARG A 127 -12.73 21.97 17.82
C ARG A 127 -13.49 22.73 16.72
N PRO A 128 -14.61 23.42 16.99
CA PRO A 128 -15.34 24.14 15.93
C PRO A 128 -14.50 25.27 15.32
N TRP A 129 -13.80 26.03 16.16
CA TRP A 129 -12.93 27.14 15.77
C TRP A 129 -11.68 26.68 15.01
N THR A 130 -11.05 25.59 15.45
CA THR A 130 -9.88 25.01 14.79
C THR A 130 -10.22 24.60 13.36
N TYR A 131 -11.33 23.90 13.14
CA TYR A 131 -11.72 23.49 11.79
C TYR A 131 -12.19 24.67 10.93
N HIS A 132 -12.89 25.65 11.51
CA HIS A 132 -13.26 26.88 10.81
C HIS A 132 -12.02 27.63 10.30
N CYS A 133 -11.05 27.91 11.18
CA CYS A 133 -9.82 28.61 10.79
C CYS A 133 -8.96 27.78 9.82
N LEU A 134 -8.83 26.46 10.04
CA LEU A 134 -8.07 25.58 9.15
C LEU A 134 -8.61 25.61 7.72
N PHE A 135 -9.92 25.45 7.54
CA PHE A 135 -10.53 25.49 6.21
C PHE A 135 -10.47 26.88 5.59
N GLY A 136 -10.61 27.94 6.39
CA GLY A 136 -10.52 29.32 5.89
C GLY A 136 -9.12 29.68 5.39
N LEU A 137 -8.08 29.18 6.04
CA LEU A 137 -6.69 29.35 5.58
C LEU A 137 -6.37 28.53 4.33
N LEU A 138 -7.02 27.38 4.13
CA LEU A 138 -6.85 26.53 2.95
C LEU A 138 -7.61 27.04 1.72
N SER A 139 -8.56 27.95 1.88
CA SER A 139 -9.38 28.49 0.79
C SER A 139 -8.82 29.75 0.13
N VAL A 140 -7.62 30.19 0.50
CA VAL A 140 -6.94 31.39 -0.03
C VAL A 140 -6.04 31.07 -1.21
#